data_AF-A0AAE0FHS7-F1
#
_entry.id   AF-A0AAE0FHS7-F1
#
_cell.length_a   1.000
_cell.length_b   1.000
_cell.length_c   1.000
_cell.angle_alpha   90.00
_cell.angle_beta   90.00
_cell.angle_gamma   90.00
#
_symmetry.space_group_name_H-M   'P 1'
#
loop_
_entity.id
_entity.type
_entity.pdbx_description
1 polymer ?
#
loop_
_entity_poly.entity_id
_entity_poly.type
_entity_poly.pdbx_seq_one_letter_code
_entity_poly.pdbx_strand_id
1 'polypeptide(L)'
;AQQVVKAILFGSLIPLILYIVWQLVILGTISPGTSLNSATAIIDALSASAGPTVTKCVEVFSFFAIVTSFLGVCLGCVDFLKELMYGADAEQTPGGQLTAISIALLPCLAVAIASPTIFYPALEFSGTFRLILFGIFPALMVWVGRSQGRTQWMPGGFLLLATVIATASGVIGIEIFKRI
;
A
#
# COMPACT_ATOMS: atom_id res chain seq x y z
N ALA A 1 4.60 19.89 -17.87
CA ALA A 1 3.57 19.87 -16.82
C ALA A 1 2.29 19.12 -17.25
N GLN A 2 1.59 19.54 -18.31
CA GLN A 2 0.29 18.96 -18.67
C GLN A 2 0.32 17.47 -19.05
N GLN A 3 1.39 16.98 -19.71
CA GLN A 3 1.53 15.56 -20.03
C GLN A 3 1.68 14.69 -18.76
N VAL A 4 2.43 15.16 -17.76
CA VAL A 4 2.59 14.48 -16.47
C VAL A 4 1.28 14.44 -15.70
N VAL A 5 0.52 15.54 -15.67
CA VAL A 5 -0.80 15.58 -15.03
C VAL A 5 -1.77 14.61 -15.71
N LYS A 6 -1.80 14.56 -17.05
CA LYS A 6 -2.62 13.59 -17.79
C LYS A 6 -2.18 12.15 -17.48
N ALA A 7 -0.88 11.88 -17.43
CA ALA A 7 -0.36 10.55 -17.10
C ALA A 7 -0.75 10.12 -15.68
N ILE A 8 -0.68 11.02 -14.68
CA ILE A 8 -1.13 10.74 -13.31
C ILE A 8 -2.64 10.52 -13.28
N LEU A 9 -3.42 11.31 -14.01
CA LEU A 9 -4.88 11.22 -14.01
C LEU A 9 -5.35 9.90 -14.64
N PHE A 10 -4.87 9.55 -15.84
CA PHE A 10 -5.17 8.26 -16.45
C PHE A 10 -4.56 7.08 -15.67
N GLY A 11 -3.35 7.25 -15.16
CA GLY A 11 -2.64 6.25 -14.36
C GLY A 11 -3.32 5.92 -13.03
N SER A 12 -4.09 6.85 -12.46
CA SER A 12 -4.88 6.62 -11.23
C SER A 12 -6.33 6.22 -11.52
N LEU A 13 -6.92 6.71 -12.62
CA LEU A 13 -8.29 6.42 -13.01
C LEU A 13 -8.47 4.96 -13.46
N ILE A 14 -7.49 4.39 -14.17
CA ILE A 14 -7.54 2.99 -14.60
C ILE A 14 -7.59 2.02 -13.38
N PRO A 15 -6.65 2.09 -12.41
CA PRO A 15 -6.73 1.29 -11.19
C PRO A 15 -8.03 1.48 -10.41
N LEU A 16 -8.55 2.71 -10.36
CA LEU A 16 -9.80 3.01 -9.65
C LEU A 16 -11.00 2.30 -10.29
N ILE A 17 -11.12 2.33 -11.62
CA ILE A 17 -12.18 1.59 -12.32
C ILE A 17 -12.04 0.09 -12.09
N LEU A 18 -10.83 -0.46 -12.23
CA LEU A 18 -10.57 -1.88 -12.01
C LEU A 18 -10.94 -2.30 -10.57
N TYR A 19 -10.63 -1.46 -9.59
CA TYR A 19 -10.97 -1.71 -8.19
C TYR A 19 -12.48 -1.70 -7.95
N ILE A 20 -13.22 -0.74 -8.53
CA ILE A 20 -14.68 -0.69 -8.43
C ILE A 20 -15.31 -1.93 -9.06
N VAL A 21 -14.89 -2.29 -10.27
CA VAL A 21 -15.37 -3.50 -10.96
C VAL A 21 -15.08 -4.74 -10.12
N TRP A 22 -13.87 -4.86 -9.58
CA TRP A 22 -13.49 -5.96 -8.70
C TRP A 22 -14.38 -6.06 -7.47
N GLN A 23 -14.59 -4.95 -6.76
CA GLN A 23 -15.43 -4.93 -5.56
C GLN A 23 -16.89 -5.27 -5.87
N LEU A 24 -17.44 -4.80 -7.00
CA LEU A 24 -18.79 -5.16 -7.44
C LEU A 24 -18.93 -6.65 -7.73
N VAL A 25 -17.92 -7.26 -8.37
CA VAL A 25 -17.91 -8.71 -8.63
C VAL A 25 -17.86 -9.49 -7.32
N ILE A 26 -16.94 -9.16 -6.41
CA ILE A 26 -16.80 -9.88 -5.14
C ILE A 26 -18.04 -9.70 -4.25
N LEU A 27 -18.51 -8.46 -4.04
CA LEU A 27 -19.69 -8.23 -3.22
C LEU A 27 -20.96 -8.80 -3.87
N GLY A 28 -21.02 -8.88 -5.20
CA GLY A 28 -22.14 -9.46 -5.94
C GLY A 28 -22.18 -10.99 -5.93
N THR A 29 -21.05 -11.68 -5.70
CA THR A 29 -21.00 -13.16 -5.66
C THR A 29 -21.21 -13.74 -4.27
N ILE A 30 -21.20 -12.91 -3.22
CA ILE A 30 -21.25 -13.37 -1.84
C ILE A 30 -22.69 -13.32 -1.31
N SER A 31 -23.10 -14.38 -0.61
CA SER A 31 -24.40 -14.43 0.07
C SER A 31 -24.44 -13.44 1.24
N PRO A 32 -25.56 -12.72 1.48
CA PRO A 32 -25.69 -11.84 2.63
C PRO A 32 -25.43 -12.59 3.95
N GLY A 33 -24.42 -12.15 4.71
CA GLY A 33 -24.06 -12.75 6.01
C GLY A 33 -22.75 -13.56 6.03
N THR A 34 -22.09 -13.78 4.89
CA THR A 34 -20.76 -14.41 4.87
C THR A 34 -19.67 -13.40 5.25
N SER A 35 -18.87 -13.72 6.27
CA SER A 35 -17.76 -12.87 6.71
C SER A 35 -16.53 -13.00 5.80
N LEU A 36 -16.11 -11.90 5.17
CA LEU A 36 -14.91 -11.81 4.33
C LEU A 36 -13.64 -11.58 5.14
N ASN A 37 -13.33 -12.50 6.04
CA ASN A 37 -12.17 -12.32 6.95
C ASN A 37 -10.87 -12.91 6.40
N SER A 38 -10.89 -13.54 5.22
CA SER A 38 -9.73 -14.23 4.64
C SER A 38 -9.73 -14.17 3.12
N ALA A 39 -8.55 -14.15 2.52
CA ALA A 39 -8.36 -14.19 1.07
C ALA A 39 -8.90 -15.49 0.46
N THR A 40 -8.85 -16.58 1.23
CA THR A 40 -9.44 -17.87 0.87
C THR A 40 -10.96 -17.80 0.72
N ALA A 41 -11.65 -17.05 1.58
CA ALA A 41 -13.11 -16.89 1.51
C ALA A 41 -13.55 -16.20 0.20
N ILE A 42 -12.71 -15.30 -0.33
CA ILE A 42 -12.96 -14.64 -1.62
C ILE A 42 -12.78 -15.63 -2.78
N ILE A 43 -11.75 -16.46 -2.73
CA ILE A 43 -11.48 -17.51 -3.72
C ILE A 43 -12.60 -18.56 -3.69
N ASP A 44 -13.06 -18.96 -2.51
CA ASP A 44 -14.15 -19.91 -2.34
C ASP A 44 -15.47 -19.35 -2.89
N ALA A 45 -15.79 -18.08 -2.61
CA ALA A 45 -16.96 -17.40 -3.17
C ALA A 45 -16.89 -17.32 -4.71
N LEU A 46 -15.71 -17.05 -5.26
CA LEU A 46 -15.50 -17.05 -6.71
C LEU A 46 -15.65 -18.46 -7.31
N SER A 47 -15.21 -19.49 -6.58
CA SER A 47 -15.34 -20.88 -7.03
C SER A 47 -16.79 -21.33 -7.17
N ALA A 48 -17.66 -20.88 -6.25
CA ALA A 48 -19.08 -21.17 -6.27
C ALA A 48 -19.79 -20.52 -7.49
N SER A 49 -19.28 -19.38 -7.97
CA SER A 49 -19.91 -18.62 -9.07
C SER A 49 -19.29 -18.86 -10.45
N ALA A 50 -17.96 -19.03 -10.55
CA ALA A 50 -17.22 -19.05 -11.82
C ALA A 50 -16.65 -20.44 -12.19
N GLY A 51 -16.76 -21.41 -11.28
CA GLY A 51 -16.30 -22.79 -11.49
C GLY A 51 -14.82 -23.02 -11.17
N PRO A 52 -14.40 -24.30 -11.11
CA PRO A 52 -13.10 -24.72 -10.57
C PRO A 52 -11.91 -24.30 -11.45
N THR A 53 -12.06 -24.27 -12.77
CA THR A 53 -10.98 -23.89 -13.69
C THR A 53 -10.57 -22.44 -13.53
N VAL A 54 -11.55 -21.52 -13.48
CA VAL A 54 -11.29 -20.09 -13.27
C VAL A 54 -10.64 -19.85 -11.92
N THR A 55 -11.11 -20.56 -10.88
CA THR A 55 -10.55 -20.50 -9.53
C THR A 55 -9.07 -20.87 -9.51
N LYS A 56 -8.69 -21.98 -10.17
CA LYS A 56 -7.29 -22.42 -10.23
C LYS A 56 -6.39 -21.45 -11.00
N CYS A 57 -6.89 -20.87 -12.09
CA CYS A 57 -6.16 -19.82 -12.81
C CYS A 57 -5.93 -18.59 -11.93
N VAL A 58 -6.95 -18.13 -11.20
CA VAL A 58 -6.86 -16.97 -10.30
C VAL A 58 -5.91 -17.26 -9.13
N GLU A 59 -5.94 -18.46 -8.56
CA GLU A 59 -5.04 -18.87 -7.47
C GLU A 59 -3.56 -18.81 -7.91
N VAL A 60 -3.24 -19.43 -9.05
CA VAL A 60 -1.87 -19.44 -9.60
C VAL A 60 -1.43 -18.02 -9.98
N PHE A 61 -2.29 -17.26 -10.65
CA PHE A 61 -2.00 -15.87 -11.00
C PHE A 61 -1.74 -15.02 -9.75
N SER A 62 -2.58 -15.16 -8.72
CA SER A 62 -2.45 -14.41 -7.47
C SER A 62 -1.15 -14.76 -6.75
N PHE A 63 -0.75 -16.03 -6.74
CA PHE A 63 0.53 -16.45 -6.18
C PHE A 63 1.71 -15.73 -6.87
N PHE A 64 1.77 -15.76 -8.20
CA PHE A 64 2.83 -15.07 -8.94
C PHE A 64 2.76 -13.54 -8.76
N ALA A 65 1.56 -12.95 -8.76
CA ALA A 65 1.37 -11.52 -8.55
C ALA A 65 1.85 -11.07 -7.17
N ILE A 66 1.54 -11.83 -6.11
CA ILE A 66 1.99 -11.56 -4.75
C ILE A 66 3.51 -11.71 -4.65
N VAL A 67 4.09 -12.80 -5.17
CA VAL A 67 5.54 -13.05 -5.13
C VAL A 67 6.31 -11.94 -5.87
N THR A 68 5.87 -11.56 -7.07
CA THR A 68 6.54 -10.51 -7.85
C THR A 68 6.40 -9.12 -7.20
N SER A 69 5.22 -8.78 -6.67
CA SER A 69 5.04 -7.54 -5.91
C SER A 69 5.87 -7.53 -4.62
N PHE A 70 5.97 -8.66 -3.93
CA PHE A 70 6.76 -8.80 -2.72
C PHE A 70 8.25 -8.61 -2.99
N LEU A 71 8.78 -9.25 -4.04
CA LEU A 71 10.18 -9.09 -4.43
C LEU A 71 10.54 -7.62 -4.72
N GLY A 72 9.69 -6.88 -5.43
CA GLY A 72 9.93 -5.46 -5.70
C GLY A 72 10.03 -4.62 -4.41
N VAL A 73 9.13 -4.83 -3.45
CA VAL A 73 9.15 -4.13 -2.16
C VAL A 73 10.35 -4.56 -1.30
N CYS A 74 10.67 -5.85 -1.29
CA CYS A 74 11.81 -6.38 -0.55
C CYS A 74 13.14 -5.81 -1.06
N LEU A 75 13.35 -5.76 -2.38
CA LEU A 75 14.55 -5.18 -2.96
C LEU A 75 14.70 -3.71 -2.57
N GLY A 76 13.63 -2.91 -2.69
CA GLY A 76 13.65 -1.51 -2.25
C GLY A 76 13.92 -1.33 -0.75
N CYS A 77 13.38 -2.22 0.08
CA CYS A 77 13.63 -2.20 1.54
C CYS A 77 15.08 -2.58 1.87
N VAL A 78 15.62 -3.60 1.19
CA VAL A 78 17.01 -4.05 1.35
C VAL A 78 17.98 -2.95 0.94
N ASP A 79 17.76 -2.31 -0.20
CA ASP A 79 18.60 -1.21 -0.68
C ASP A 79 18.53 -0.03 0.29
N PHE A 80 17.32 0.34 0.75
CA PHE A 80 17.15 1.38 1.76
C PHE A 80 17.86 1.07 3.09
N LEU A 81 17.74 -0.15 3.61
CA LEU A 81 18.40 -0.55 4.85
C LEU A 81 19.92 -0.61 4.68
N LYS A 82 20.40 -1.06 3.52
CA LYS A 82 21.83 -1.10 3.20
C LYS A 82 22.42 0.31 3.18
N GLU A 83 21.75 1.26 2.52
CA GLU A 83 22.12 2.68 2.54
C GLU A 83 22.06 3.27 3.95
N LEU A 84 21.03 2.93 4.73
CA LEU A 84 20.88 3.42 6.10
C LEU A 84 22.00 2.94 7.04
N MET A 85 22.47 1.70 6.86
CA MET A 85 23.50 1.09 7.70
C MET A 85 24.93 1.47 7.32
N TYR A 86 25.21 1.57 6.02
CA TYR A 86 26.59 1.71 5.50
C TYR A 86 26.84 3.06 4.80
N GLY A 87 25.81 3.89 4.60
CA GLY A 87 25.95 5.22 4.02
C GLY A 87 26.66 5.22 2.66
N ALA A 88 27.65 6.10 2.49
CA ALA A 88 28.42 6.23 1.26
C ALA A 88 29.24 4.97 0.91
N ASP A 89 29.51 4.09 1.88
CA ASP A 89 30.29 2.85 1.70
C ASP A 89 29.41 1.63 1.41
N ALA A 90 28.10 1.83 1.20
CA ALA A 90 27.14 0.76 0.94
C ALA A 90 27.52 -0.11 -0.26
N GLU A 91 28.07 0.47 -1.32
CA GLU A 91 28.46 -0.28 -2.52
C GLU A 91 29.75 -1.08 -2.31
N GLN A 92 30.64 -0.60 -1.44
CA GLN A 92 31.98 -1.15 -1.25
C GLN A 92 32.06 -2.20 -0.13
N THR A 93 31.01 -2.35 0.69
CA THR A 93 31.00 -3.28 1.82
C THR A 93 30.68 -4.72 1.35
N PRO A 94 31.67 -5.65 1.32
CA PRO A 94 31.41 -7.03 0.96
C PRO A 94 30.49 -7.68 2.02
N GLY A 95 29.37 -8.26 1.57
CA GLY A 95 28.38 -8.88 2.45
C GLY A 95 27.31 -7.94 3.02
N GLY A 96 27.40 -6.62 2.78
CA GLY A 96 26.41 -5.65 3.25
C GLY A 96 24.99 -5.88 2.69
N GLN A 97 24.87 -6.54 1.54
CA GLN A 97 23.59 -6.93 0.98
C GLN A 97 22.95 -8.11 1.74
N LEU A 98 23.75 -9.10 2.14
CA LEU A 98 23.27 -10.27 2.89
C LEU A 98 22.81 -9.86 4.30
N THR A 99 23.51 -8.93 4.94
CA THR A 99 23.11 -8.38 6.24
C THR A 99 21.81 -7.58 6.11
N ALA A 100 21.69 -6.72 5.10
CA ALA A 100 20.46 -5.97 4.85
C ALA A 100 19.26 -6.89 4.52
N ILE A 101 19.45 -7.93 3.70
CA ILE A 101 18.42 -8.97 3.46
C ILE A 101 18.01 -9.65 4.75
N SER A 102 18.98 -10.05 5.57
CA SER A 102 18.72 -10.73 6.83
C SER A 102 17.90 -9.84 7.77
N ILE A 103 18.28 -8.58 7.92
CA ILE A 103 17.58 -7.63 8.79
C ILE A 103 16.20 -7.26 8.24
N ALA A 104 16.05 -7.14 6.92
CA ALA A 104 14.76 -6.86 6.29
C ALA A 104 13.78 -8.03 6.45
N LEU A 105 14.26 -9.26 6.24
CA LEU A 105 13.39 -10.42 6.03
C LEU A 105 13.22 -11.30 7.27
N LEU A 106 14.26 -11.50 8.09
CA LEU A 106 14.18 -12.37 9.28
C LEU A 106 13.10 -11.91 10.27
N PRO A 107 13.01 -10.62 10.65
CA PRO A 107 11.95 -10.16 11.56
C PRO A 107 10.56 -10.35 10.96
N CYS A 108 10.39 -10.02 9.67
CA CYS A 108 9.14 -10.20 8.96
C CYS A 108 8.71 -11.67 8.92
N LEU A 109 9.66 -12.57 8.66
CA LEU A 109 9.43 -14.01 8.62
C LEU A 109 9.09 -14.56 10.01
N ALA A 110 9.82 -14.13 11.05
CA ALA A 110 9.58 -14.55 12.42
C ALA A 110 8.17 -14.15 12.90
N VAL A 111 7.74 -12.92 12.61
CA VAL A 111 6.39 -12.45 12.94
C VAL A 111 5.32 -13.20 12.14
N ALA A 112 5.57 -13.48 10.85
CA ALA A 112 4.63 -14.22 10.01
C ALA A 112 4.42 -15.66 10.52
N ILE A 113 5.47 -16.33 10.99
CA ILE A 113 5.38 -17.68 11.57
C ILE A 113 4.72 -17.65 12.95
N ALA A 114 5.04 -16.65 13.78
CA ALA A 114 4.51 -16.55 15.13
C ALA A 114 3.02 -16.20 15.18
N SER A 115 2.48 -15.52 14.16
CA SER A 115 1.07 -15.08 14.14
C SER A 115 0.48 -15.15 12.73
N PRO A 116 -0.13 -16.29 12.33
CA PRO A 116 -0.68 -16.48 10.99
C PRO A 116 -1.81 -15.50 10.62
N THR A 117 -2.49 -14.92 11.61
CA THR A 117 -3.60 -13.98 11.43
C THR A 117 -3.15 -12.51 11.41
N ILE A 118 -1.85 -12.22 11.54
CA ILE A 118 -1.34 -10.84 11.66
C ILE A 118 -1.48 -10.02 10.37
N PHE A 119 -1.70 -10.66 9.23
CA PHE A 119 -1.68 -10.01 7.92
C PHE A 119 -2.67 -8.84 7.81
N TYR A 120 -3.96 -9.06 8.12
CA TYR A 120 -4.98 -8.01 8.02
C TYR A 120 -4.75 -6.86 9.02
N PRO A 121 -4.53 -7.12 10.33
CA PRO A 121 -4.21 -6.04 11.28
C PRO A 121 -2.95 -5.26 10.90
N ALA A 122 -1.89 -5.92 10.42
CA ALA A 122 -0.66 -5.26 10.00
C ALA A 122 -0.88 -4.40 8.74
N LEU A 123 -1.70 -4.86 7.79
CA LEU A 123 -2.05 -4.12 6.58
C LEU A 123 -2.84 -2.86 6.91
N GLU A 124 -3.87 -2.95 7.77
CA GLU A 124 -4.65 -1.79 8.22
C GLU A 124 -3.77 -0.78 8.96
N PHE A 125 -2.89 -1.26 9.85
CA PHE A 125 -1.95 -0.43 10.58
C PHE A 125 -1.00 0.29 9.63
N SER A 126 -0.31 -0.44 8.73
CA SER A 126 0.60 0.14 7.74
C SER A 126 -0.10 1.14 6.81
N GLY A 127 -1.33 0.84 6.39
CA GLY A 127 -2.15 1.74 5.57
C GLY A 127 -2.43 3.08 6.26
N THR A 128 -2.62 3.07 7.57
CA THR A 128 -2.85 4.29 8.36
C THR A 128 -1.60 5.18 8.40
N PHE A 129 -0.40 4.62 8.61
CA PHE A 129 0.86 5.40 8.56
C PHE A 129 1.15 5.96 7.18
N ARG A 130 0.72 5.27 6.12
CA ARG A 130 0.85 5.75 4.74
C ARG A 130 0.15 7.10 4.53
N LEU A 131 -0.90 7.41 5.29
CA LEU A 131 -1.58 8.72 5.22
C LEU A 131 -0.69 9.89 5.66
N ILE A 132 0.31 9.64 6.52
CA ILE A 132 1.30 10.66 6.87
C ILE A 132 2.13 11.00 5.62
N LEU A 133 2.63 9.97 4.92
CA LEU A 133 3.49 10.08 3.74
C LEU A 133 2.79 10.64 2.50
N PHE A 134 1.56 10.21 2.22
CA PHE A 134 0.84 10.58 0.99
C PHE A 134 -0.29 11.58 1.19
N GLY A 135 -0.74 11.81 2.43
CA GLY A 135 -1.75 12.80 2.76
C GLY A 135 -1.14 14.07 3.34
N ILE A 136 -0.49 13.95 4.50
CA ILE A 136 0.00 15.10 5.26
C ILE A 136 1.22 15.75 4.58
N PHE A 137 2.27 14.97 4.27
CA PHE A 137 3.51 15.51 3.72
C PHE A 137 3.32 16.27 2.39
N PRO A 138 2.59 15.74 1.38
CA PRO A 138 2.40 16.46 0.13
C PRO A 138 1.63 17.77 0.35
N ALA A 139 0.61 17.78 1.22
CA ALA A 139 -0.14 18.98 1.54
C ALA A 139 0.74 20.05 2.21
N LEU A 140 1.62 19.65 3.13
CA LEU A 140 2.62 20.54 3.73
C LEU A 140 3.63 21.06 2.71
N MET A 141 4.12 20.21 1.81
CA MET A 141 5.02 20.61 0.73
C MET A 141 4.38 21.68 -0.18
N VAL A 142 3.08 21.55 -0.50
CA VAL A 142 2.36 22.57 -1.26
C VAL A 142 2.27 23.88 -0.47
N TRP A 143 1.94 23.82 0.81
CA TRP A 143 1.79 25.00 1.65
C TRP A 143 3.10 25.79 1.79
N VAL A 144 4.19 25.11 2.15
CA VAL A 144 5.52 25.73 2.26
C VAL A 144 6.00 26.22 0.90
N GLY A 145 5.80 25.43 -0.16
CA GLY A 145 6.15 25.81 -1.53
C GLY A 145 5.42 27.06 -2.02
N ARG A 146 4.19 27.32 -1.55
CA ARG A 146 3.41 28.52 -1.89
C ARG A 146 3.94 29.74 -1.17
N SER A 147 4.28 29.60 0.11
CA SER A 147 4.91 30.68 0.90
C SER A 147 6.24 31.14 0.28
N GLN A 148 6.97 30.22 -0.36
CA GLN A 148 8.22 30.49 -1.07
C GLN A 148 8.04 30.87 -2.56
N GLY A 149 6.81 31.02 -3.05
CA GLY A 149 6.52 31.37 -4.46
C GLY A 149 6.85 30.28 -5.49
N ARG A 150 7.16 29.05 -5.09
CA ARG A 150 7.62 27.95 -5.97
C ARG A 150 6.47 27.11 -6.55
N THR A 151 5.34 27.01 -5.87
CA THR A 151 4.22 26.11 -6.24
C THR A 151 2.92 26.86 -6.56
N GLN A 152 3.03 28.07 -7.13
CA GLN A 152 1.87 28.92 -7.47
C GLN A 152 0.99 28.31 -8.59
N TRP A 153 1.54 27.44 -9.43
CA TRP A 153 0.86 26.75 -10.53
C TRP A 153 -0.12 25.66 -10.10
N MET A 154 -0.10 25.25 -8.83
CA MET A 154 -0.91 24.13 -8.34
C MET A 154 -2.31 24.61 -7.94
N PRO A 155 -3.39 24.12 -8.59
CA PRO A 155 -4.75 24.55 -8.26
C PRO A 155 -5.16 24.08 -6.85
N GLY A 156 -5.93 24.91 -6.14
CA GLY A 156 -6.51 24.61 -4.82
C GLY A 156 -6.24 25.70 -3.79
N GLY A 157 -7.24 26.07 -2.97
CA GLY A 157 -7.07 27.08 -1.91
C GLY A 157 -6.43 26.53 -0.64
N PHE A 158 -6.20 27.41 0.35
CA PHE A 158 -5.85 27.00 1.72
C PHE A 158 -6.88 26.02 2.29
N LEU A 159 -8.17 26.23 2.00
CA LEU A 159 -9.27 25.38 2.44
C LEU A 159 -9.07 23.91 2.01
N LEU A 160 -8.66 23.68 0.76
CA LEU A 160 -8.48 22.33 0.22
C LEU A 160 -7.29 21.61 0.88
N LEU A 161 -6.20 22.33 1.12
CA LEU A 161 -5.05 21.79 1.86
C LEU A 161 -5.42 21.47 3.31
N ALA A 162 -6.15 22.37 3.97
CA ALA A 162 -6.63 22.18 5.33
C ALA A 162 -7.58 20.97 5.43
N THR A 163 -8.48 20.77 4.46
CA THR A 163 -9.38 19.60 4.45
C THR A 163 -8.64 18.28 4.28
N VAL A 164 -7.61 18.24 3.43
CA VAL A 164 -6.80 17.02 3.22
C VAL A 164 -6.05 16.67 4.50
N ILE A 165 -5.40 17.66 5.13
CA ILE A 165 -4.67 17.47 6.39
C ILE A 165 -5.64 17.06 7.51
N ALA A 166 -6.78 17.74 7.64
CA ALA A 166 -7.79 17.43 8.66
C ALA A 166 -8.35 16.01 8.50
N THR A 167 -8.64 15.58 7.28
CA THR A 167 -9.16 14.23 7.01
C THR A 167 -8.10 13.18 7.31
N ALA A 168 -6.86 13.38 6.88
CA ALA A 168 -5.76 12.45 7.15
C ALA A 168 -5.48 12.32 8.66
N SER A 169 -5.37 13.46 9.37
CA SER A 169 -5.17 13.48 10.82
C SER A 169 -6.36 12.88 11.58
N GLY A 170 -7.59 13.12 11.13
CA GLY A 170 -8.80 12.56 11.72
C GLY A 170 -8.84 11.03 11.62
N VAL A 171 -8.52 10.47 10.46
CA VAL A 171 -8.46 9.01 10.27
C VAL A 171 -7.39 8.39 11.17
N ILE A 172 -6.20 8.98 11.23
CA ILE A 172 -5.12 8.50 12.12
C ILE A 172 -5.55 8.55 13.58
N GLY A 173 -6.18 9.66 14.00
CA GLY A 173 -6.67 9.82 15.39
C GLY A 173 -7.73 8.79 15.77
N ILE A 174 -8.68 8.50 14.88
CA ILE A 174 -9.70 7.46 15.09
C ILE A 174 -9.06 6.09 15.22
N GLU A 175 -8.10 5.77 14.35
CA GLU A 175 -7.44 4.47 14.33
C GLU A 175 -6.61 4.23 15.60
N ILE A 176 -5.91 5.26 16.09
CA ILE A 176 -5.16 5.19 17.35
C ILE A 176 -6.13 5.04 18.53
N PHE A 177 -7.22 5.82 18.57
CA PHE A 177 -8.19 5.75 19.66
C PHE A 177 -8.89 4.38 19.75
N LYS A 178 -9.19 3.74 18.61
CA LYS A 178 -9.77 2.40 18.58
C LYS A 178 -8.85 1.30 19.12
N ARG A 179 -7.54 1.58 19.21
CA ARG A 179 -6.51 0.60 19.59
C ARG A 179 -5.96 0.81 21.01
N ILE A 180 -6.35 1.89 21.68
CA ILE A 180 -6.13 2.14 23.12
C ILE A 180 -7.27 1.50 23.91
#